data_AF-A0AB40A9F5-F1
#
_entry.id   AF-A0AB40A9F5-F1
#
_cell.length_a   1.000
_cell.length_b   1.000
_cell.length_c   1.000
_cell.angle_alpha   90.00
_cell.angle_beta   90.00
_cell.angle_gamma   90.00
#
_symmetry.space_group_name_H-M   'P 1'
#
loop_
_entity.id
_entity.type
_entity.pdbx_description
1 polymer ?
#
loop_
_entity_poly.entity_id
_entity_poly.type
_entity_poly.pdbx_seq_one_letter_code
_entity_poly.pdbx_strand_id
1 'polypeptide(L)'
;MNAKISWPNHNITSAACRWIGIYKNRKKTRKMSAFIEETKSLLPRIAFIACGCFSPPTPMHLRMFEIARDHFEMQGTHRVVGGIISPTHDSYGKKGLATALDRCAMVKLATQSSNWIRLSDWEVHQNQWMRTQAVLQHHQNYINNHINSGGPGGDDEQDTHLAGWLPRGLHESRDPVRLKLLCGGDLLESFAVPGLWAEADIEDIVANHGLVVITRAGSNPGKFIFDSDILTKYQNNITLITNWVPNEVSSSLIRRLLGRGQSVKYLLDDLVLEYIKHQRLFNFKSQDAPAPPECDS
;
A
#
# COMPACT_ATOMS: atom_id res chain seq x y z
N MET A 1 55.89 39.95 23.66
CA MET A 1 54.81 39.30 24.43
C MET A 1 54.78 37.83 24.04
N ASN A 2 55.37 36.95 24.86
CA ASN A 2 55.40 35.51 24.64
C ASN A 2 54.27 34.86 25.43
N ALA A 3 53.25 34.34 24.75
CA ALA A 3 52.18 33.56 25.38
C ALA A 3 52.59 32.07 25.39
N LYS A 4 52.80 31.52 26.59
CA LYS A 4 52.97 30.07 26.82
C LYS A 4 51.62 29.37 26.70
N ILE A 5 51.53 28.37 25.83
CA ILE A 5 50.40 27.45 25.76
C ILE A 5 50.67 26.32 26.76
N SER A 6 49.76 26.10 27.71
CA SER A 6 49.77 24.93 28.59
C SER A 6 48.75 23.90 28.12
N TRP A 7 49.09 22.62 28.28
CA TRP A 7 48.20 21.49 28.04
C TRP A 7 47.67 20.97 29.39
N PRO A 8 46.38 20.57 29.52
CA PRO A 8 45.90 19.96 30.76
C PRO A 8 46.17 18.45 30.81
N ASN A 9 46.52 17.99 32.02
CA ASN A 9 46.72 16.59 32.41
C ASN A 9 45.47 15.71 32.17
N HIS A 10 45.68 14.53 31.56
CA HIS A 10 44.66 13.50 31.40
C HIS A 10 44.33 12.80 32.74
N ASN A 11 43.13 13.03 33.27
CA ASN A 11 42.52 12.18 34.29
C ASN A 11 41.78 11.00 33.63
N ILE A 12 42.33 9.80 33.76
CA ILE A 12 41.83 8.52 33.20
C ILE A 12 40.48 8.07 33.82
N THR A 13 39.99 8.74 34.87
CA THR A 13 38.75 8.36 35.57
C THR A 13 37.45 8.83 34.89
N SER A 14 37.48 9.80 33.96
CA SER A 14 36.25 10.29 33.32
C SER A 14 35.78 9.47 32.09
N ALA A 15 36.66 8.67 31.50
CA ALA A 15 36.34 7.83 30.34
C ALA A 15 35.54 6.58 30.75
N ALA A 16 35.89 5.94 31.88
CA ALA A 16 35.18 4.77 32.40
C ALA A 16 33.75 5.09 32.85
N CYS A 17 33.54 6.22 33.53
CA CYS A 17 32.19 6.66 33.93
C CYS A 17 31.30 7.00 32.72
N ARG A 18 31.87 7.61 31.66
CA ARG A 18 31.15 7.85 30.40
C ARG A 18 30.80 6.54 29.69
N TRP A 19 31.70 5.56 29.67
CA TRP A 19 31.44 4.23 29.09
C TRP A 19 30.38 3.44 29.85
N ILE A 20 30.41 3.43 31.19
CA ILE A 20 29.38 2.78 32.01
C ILE A 20 28.03 3.46 31.82
N GLY A 21 27.99 4.80 31.72
CA GLY A 21 26.79 5.56 31.40
C GLY A 21 26.21 5.20 30.04
N ILE A 22 27.03 5.20 28.97
CA ILE A 22 26.63 4.83 27.61
C ILE A 22 26.18 3.36 27.56
N TYR A 23 26.87 2.45 28.25
CA TYR A 23 26.55 1.02 28.27
C TYR A 23 25.25 0.73 29.05
N LYS A 24 25.06 1.37 30.22
CA LYS A 24 23.80 1.28 30.98
C LYS A 24 22.63 1.89 30.20
N ASN A 25 22.86 3.02 29.51
CA ASN A 25 21.84 3.63 28.67
C ASN A 25 21.49 2.70 27.50
N ARG A 26 22.48 2.18 26.76
CA ARG A 26 22.28 1.16 25.71
C ARG A 26 21.57 -0.10 26.20
N LYS A 27 21.87 -0.60 27.41
CA LYS A 27 21.14 -1.73 28.01
C LYS A 27 19.69 -1.37 28.35
N LYS A 28 19.42 -0.16 28.83
CA LYS A 28 18.06 0.33 29.11
C LYS A 28 17.28 0.56 27.80
N THR A 29 17.90 1.12 26.77
CA THR A 29 17.30 1.28 25.44
C THR A 29 17.03 -0.08 24.81
N ARG A 30 17.95 -1.05 24.92
CA ARG A 30 17.75 -2.43 24.43
C ARG A 30 16.66 -3.19 25.19
N LYS A 31 16.54 -2.99 26.51
CA LYS A 31 15.44 -3.57 27.30
C LYS A 31 14.09 -2.94 26.93
N MET A 32 14.05 -1.63 26.73
CA MET A 32 12.84 -0.94 26.31
C MET A 32 12.44 -1.32 24.88
N SER A 33 13.40 -1.42 23.94
CA SER A 33 13.13 -1.88 22.59
C SER A 33 12.66 -3.33 22.58
N ALA A 34 13.28 -4.21 23.37
CA ALA A 34 12.84 -5.59 23.50
C ALA A 34 11.41 -5.70 24.08
N PHE A 35 11.07 -4.88 25.07
CA PHE A 35 9.72 -4.84 25.64
C PHE A 35 8.68 -4.28 24.65
N ILE A 36 9.05 -3.28 23.84
CA ILE A 36 8.20 -2.76 22.75
C ILE A 36 8.03 -3.82 21.64
N GLU A 37 9.08 -4.56 21.30
CA GLU A 37 9.03 -5.66 20.33
C GLU A 37 8.11 -6.79 20.82
N GLU A 38 8.23 -7.15 22.10
CA GLU A 38 7.44 -8.19 22.78
C GLU A 38 5.98 -7.78 22.95
N THR A 39 5.68 -6.50 23.15
CA THR A 39 4.28 -6.02 23.18
C THR A 39 3.69 -5.90 21.78
N LYS A 40 4.48 -5.57 20.76
CA LYS A 40 4.03 -5.57 19.36
C LYS A 40 3.74 -6.96 18.81
N SER A 41 4.41 -8.00 19.30
CA SER A 41 4.13 -9.38 18.87
C SER A 41 2.79 -9.91 19.36
N LEU A 42 2.21 -9.30 20.41
CA LEU A 42 0.89 -9.64 20.96
C LEU A 42 -0.27 -8.94 20.26
N LEU A 43 0.00 -7.98 19.37
CA LEU A 43 -1.06 -7.23 18.69
C LEU A 43 -1.70 -8.07 17.57
N PRO A 44 -3.03 -7.96 17.37
CA PRO A 44 -3.70 -8.53 16.22
C PRO A 44 -3.02 -8.12 14.90
N ARG A 45 -2.87 -9.08 13.98
CA ARG A 45 -2.16 -8.86 12.73
C ARG A 45 -3.14 -8.46 11.62
N ILE A 46 -2.76 -7.44 10.85
CA ILE A 46 -3.59 -6.87 9.79
C ILE A 46 -2.79 -6.71 8.51
N ALA A 47 -3.41 -7.01 7.37
CA ALA A 47 -2.88 -6.72 6.04
C ALA A 47 -3.89 -5.90 5.24
N PHE A 48 -3.38 -5.08 4.33
CA PHE A 48 -4.21 -4.23 3.48
C PHE A 48 -4.13 -4.70 2.03
N ILE A 49 -5.26 -4.69 1.32
CA ILE A 49 -5.29 -4.85 -0.13
C ILE A 49 -6.08 -3.71 -0.77
N ALA A 50 -5.50 -3.06 -1.78
CA ALA A 50 -6.17 -2.07 -2.60
C ALA A 50 -6.42 -2.64 -4.00
N CYS A 51 -7.70 -2.83 -4.33
CA CYS A 51 -8.14 -3.23 -5.67
C CYS A 51 -8.46 -1.98 -6.50
N GLY A 52 -8.12 -1.98 -7.79
CA GLY A 52 -8.39 -0.82 -8.63
C GLY A 52 -7.73 -0.88 -10.00
N CYS A 53 -7.97 0.14 -10.82
CA CYS A 53 -7.39 0.16 -12.17
C CYS A 53 -5.89 0.44 -12.17
N PHE A 54 -5.40 1.40 -11.36
CA PHE A 54 -3.99 1.85 -11.36
C PHE A 54 -3.47 2.19 -12.77
N SER A 55 -4.17 3.08 -13.48
CA SER A 55 -3.84 3.40 -14.88
C SER A 55 -3.61 4.90 -15.11
N PRO A 56 -2.42 5.43 -14.76
CA PRO A 56 -1.31 4.76 -14.05
C PRO A 56 -1.50 4.77 -12.52
N PRO A 57 -0.70 4.00 -11.75
CA PRO A 57 -0.56 4.23 -10.31
C PRO A 57 -0.01 5.64 -10.06
N THR A 58 -0.43 6.25 -8.96
CA THR A 58 0.00 7.60 -8.53
C THR A 58 0.50 7.54 -7.09
N PRO A 59 1.31 8.50 -6.62
CA PRO A 59 1.78 8.57 -5.24
C PRO A 59 0.64 8.56 -4.21
N MET A 60 -0.56 9.04 -4.56
CA MET A 60 -1.72 8.97 -3.67
C MET A 60 -2.08 7.52 -3.32
N HIS A 61 -2.06 6.61 -4.30
CA HIS A 61 -2.37 5.20 -4.06
C HIS A 61 -1.43 4.58 -3.02
N LEU A 62 -0.13 4.88 -3.10
CA LEU A 62 0.88 4.45 -2.11
C LEU A 62 0.68 5.18 -0.78
N ARG A 63 0.35 6.47 -0.81
CA ARG A 63 0.12 7.28 0.40
C ARG A 63 -1.05 6.75 1.23
N MET A 64 -2.09 6.18 0.61
CA MET A 64 -3.18 5.54 1.34
C MET A 64 -2.68 4.40 2.25
N PHE A 65 -1.75 3.58 1.77
CA PHE A 65 -1.17 2.50 2.56
C PHE A 65 -0.40 3.05 3.75
N GLU A 66 0.44 4.07 3.54
CA GLU A 66 1.20 4.71 4.62
C GLU A 66 0.27 5.32 5.68
N ILE A 67 -0.78 6.05 5.28
CA ILE A 67 -1.77 6.63 6.20
C ILE A 67 -2.48 5.53 7.00
N ALA A 68 -2.90 4.45 6.35
CA ALA A 68 -3.53 3.32 7.02
C ALA A 68 -2.57 2.67 8.02
N ARG A 69 -1.33 2.40 7.63
CA ARG A 69 -0.34 1.80 8.52
C ARG A 69 -0.07 2.66 9.75
N ASP A 70 0.19 3.95 9.54
CA ASP A 70 0.45 4.90 10.62
C ASP A 70 -0.71 4.91 11.62
N HIS A 71 -1.96 4.90 11.16
CA HIS A 71 -3.14 4.87 12.04
C HIS A 71 -3.13 3.65 12.96
N PHE A 72 -2.98 2.44 12.43
CA PHE A 72 -3.06 1.23 13.25
C PHE A 72 -1.86 1.04 14.17
N GLU A 73 -0.66 1.35 13.69
CA GLU A 73 0.57 1.19 14.47
C GLU A 73 0.72 2.26 15.56
N MET A 74 0.39 3.52 15.27
CA MET A 74 0.48 4.59 16.27
C MET A 74 -0.57 4.44 17.39
N GLN A 75 -1.76 3.93 17.06
CA GLN A 75 -2.77 3.62 18.06
C GLN A 75 -2.45 2.34 18.86
N GLY A 76 -1.44 1.57 18.44
CA GLY A 76 -1.07 0.30 19.08
C GLY A 76 -2.19 -0.73 19.06
N THR A 77 -3.10 -0.68 18.06
CA THR A 77 -4.24 -1.59 17.99
C THR A 77 -3.94 -2.85 17.19
N HIS A 78 -3.07 -2.74 16.19
CA HIS A 78 -2.71 -3.84 15.30
C HIS A 78 -1.24 -3.75 14.87
N ARG A 79 -0.66 -4.91 14.53
CA ARG A 79 0.61 -5.00 13.80
C ARG A 79 0.30 -5.12 12.30
N VAL A 80 0.75 -4.17 11.51
CA VAL A 80 0.57 -4.20 10.05
C VAL A 80 1.64 -5.10 9.44
N VAL A 81 1.22 -6.18 8.79
CA VAL A 81 2.15 -7.20 8.26
C VAL A 81 2.40 -7.08 6.77
N GLY A 82 1.52 -6.41 6.01
CA GLY A 82 1.75 -6.19 4.58
C GLY A 82 0.68 -5.35 3.87
N GLY A 83 1.04 -4.87 2.69
CA GLY A 83 0.16 -4.16 1.76
C GLY A 83 0.20 -4.81 0.37
N ILE A 84 -0.96 -4.95 -0.26
CA ILE A 84 -1.12 -5.60 -1.56
C ILE A 84 -1.83 -4.63 -2.51
N ILE A 85 -1.22 -4.33 -3.66
CA ILE A 85 -1.89 -3.64 -4.75
C ILE A 85 -2.33 -4.70 -5.77
N SER A 86 -3.63 -4.75 -6.07
CA SER A 86 -4.20 -5.70 -7.03
C SER A 86 -4.84 -4.95 -8.21
N PRO A 87 -4.14 -4.84 -9.35
CA PRO A 87 -4.69 -4.25 -10.56
C PRO A 87 -5.82 -5.08 -11.13
N THR A 88 -6.87 -4.40 -11.58
CA THR A 88 -8.04 -5.09 -12.14
C THR A 88 -7.75 -5.77 -13.47
N HIS A 89 -8.53 -6.78 -13.86
CA HIS A 89 -8.44 -7.42 -15.17
C HIS A 89 -8.87 -6.49 -16.34
N ASP A 90 -8.37 -6.71 -17.55
CA ASP A 90 -8.68 -5.85 -18.72
C ASP A 90 -10.14 -5.91 -19.17
N SER A 91 -10.81 -7.04 -18.95
CA SER A 91 -12.25 -7.16 -19.25
C SER A 91 -13.16 -6.38 -18.29
N TYR A 92 -12.61 -5.67 -17.29
CA TYR A 92 -13.35 -4.65 -16.54
C TYR A 92 -13.94 -3.56 -17.46
N GLY A 93 -13.30 -3.32 -18.62
CA GLY A 93 -13.92 -2.57 -19.72
C GLY A 93 -14.04 -1.04 -19.50
N LYS A 94 -13.40 -0.48 -18.47
CA LYS A 94 -13.36 0.98 -18.29
C LYS A 94 -12.54 1.63 -19.41
N LYS A 95 -13.11 2.66 -20.04
CA LYS A 95 -12.47 3.35 -21.17
C LYS A 95 -11.16 4.05 -20.76
N GLY A 96 -10.16 3.95 -21.63
CA GLY A 96 -8.89 4.69 -21.52
C GLY A 96 -7.90 4.11 -20.51
N LEU A 97 -8.07 2.85 -20.09
CA LEU A 97 -7.06 2.13 -19.31
C LEU A 97 -5.94 1.61 -20.24
N ALA A 98 -4.71 1.64 -19.75
CA ALA A 98 -3.61 0.84 -20.30
C ALA A 98 -3.85 -0.66 -20.06
N THR A 99 -3.12 -1.52 -20.77
CA THR A 99 -3.24 -2.98 -20.62
C THR A 99 -2.93 -3.43 -19.20
N ALA A 100 -3.43 -4.59 -18.79
CA ALA A 100 -3.21 -5.12 -17.44
C ALA A 100 -1.73 -5.34 -17.17
N LEU A 101 -0.97 -5.82 -18.16
CA LEU A 101 0.47 -6.01 -18.06
C LEU A 101 1.21 -4.69 -17.87
N ASP A 102 0.84 -3.63 -18.61
CA ASP A 102 1.42 -2.29 -18.41
C ASP A 102 1.13 -1.75 -17.01
N ARG A 103 -0.10 -1.96 -16.52
CA ARG A 103 -0.52 -1.52 -15.18
C ARG A 103 0.24 -2.27 -14.10
N CYS A 104 0.41 -3.58 -14.23
CA CYS A 104 1.27 -4.39 -13.36
C CYS A 104 2.72 -3.91 -13.38
N ALA A 105 3.30 -3.66 -14.56
CA ALA A 105 4.66 -3.16 -14.67
C ALA A 105 4.84 -1.80 -13.98
N MET A 106 3.91 -0.86 -14.21
CA MET A 106 3.93 0.45 -13.54
C MET A 106 3.76 0.31 -12.02
N VAL A 107 2.89 -0.57 -11.53
CA VAL A 107 2.74 -0.81 -10.08
C VAL A 107 4.02 -1.39 -9.49
N LYS A 108 4.65 -2.36 -10.17
CA LYS A 108 5.92 -2.95 -9.73
C LYS A 108 7.01 -1.88 -9.58
N LEU A 109 7.13 -0.98 -10.57
CA LEU A 109 8.04 0.16 -10.51
C LEU A 109 7.68 1.12 -9.37
N ALA A 110 6.40 1.48 -9.20
CA ALA A 110 5.94 2.36 -8.14
C ALA A 110 6.19 1.81 -6.73
N THR A 111 6.21 0.49 -6.57
CA THR A 111 6.43 -0.20 -5.29
C THR A 111 7.88 -0.61 -5.04
N GLN A 112 8.81 -0.35 -5.95
CA GLN A 112 10.18 -0.89 -5.88
C GLN A 112 10.94 -0.50 -4.59
N SER A 113 10.67 0.70 -4.06
CA SER A 113 11.30 1.25 -2.87
C SER A 113 10.55 0.84 -1.59
N SER A 114 9.38 0.22 -1.73
CA SER A 114 8.60 -0.27 -0.61
C SER A 114 9.10 -1.63 -0.15
N ASN A 115 9.32 -1.75 1.16
CA ASN A 115 9.66 -3.02 1.79
C ASN A 115 8.43 -3.85 2.17
N TRP A 116 7.21 -3.28 2.12
CA TRP A 116 6.01 -3.87 2.71
C TRP A 116 4.76 -3.85 1.80
N ILE A 117 4.77 -3.05 0.73
CA ILE A 117 3.71 -3.00 -0.29
C ILE A 117 4.16 -3.81 -1.51
N ARG A 118 3.32 -4.71 -2.01
CA ARG A 118 3.63 -5.59 -3.15
C ARG A 118 2.51 -5.65 -4.18
N LEU A 119 2.88 -5.89 -5.44
CA LEU A 119 1.94 -6.16 -6.52
C LEU A 119 1.44 -7.61 -6.43
N SER A 120 0.12 -7.80 -6.41
CA SER A 120 -0.53 -9.06 -6.80
C SER A 120 -1.10 -8.93 -8.20
N ASP A 121 -0.62 -9.76 -9.12
CA ASP A 121 -1.11 -9.90 -10.49
C ASP A 121 -2.14 -11.03 -10.63
N TRP A 122 -2.63 -11.60 -9.52
CA TRP A 122 -3.55 -12.74 -9.57
C TRP A 122 -4.83 -12.43 -10.35
N GLU A 123 -5.46 -11.27 -10.12
CA GLU A 123 -6.70 -10.88 -10.82
C GLU A 123 -6.46 -10.75 -12.34
N VAL A 124 -5.29 -10.21 -12.72
CA VAL A 124 -4.89 -10.02 -14.12
C VAL A 124 -4.72 -11.35 -14.86
N HIS A 125 -4.36 -12.42 -14.16
CA HIS A 125 -4.19 -13.76 -14.75
C HIS A 125 -5.47 -14.60 -14.76
N GLN A 126 -6.61 -14.05 -14.31
CA GLN A 126 -7.89 -14.76 -14.43
C GLN A 126 -8.42 -14.67 -15.87
N ASN A 127 -9.28 -15.60 -16.25
CA ASN A 127 -9.88 -15.60 -17.59
C ASN A 127 -10.85 -14.42 -17.84
N GLN A 128 -11.27 -13.73 -16.77
CA GLN A 128 -12.21 -12.62 -16.82
C GLN A 128 -12.06 -11.73 -15.59
N TRP A 129 -12.71 -10.57 -15.61
CA TRP A 129 -12.83 -9.68 -14.47
C TRP A 129 -13.46 -10.38 -13.27
N MET A 130 -12.84 -10.15 -12.12
CA MET A 130 -13.27 -10.71 -10.84
C MET A 130 -13.90 -9.63 -9.98
N ARG A 131 -14.95 -10.01 -9.26
CA ARG A 131 -15.53 -9.14 -8.23
C ARG A 131 -14.53 -8.96 -7.09
N THR A 132 -14.51 -7.78 -6.48
CA THR A 132 -13.60 -7.45 -5.37
C THR A 132 -13.71 -8.42 -4.20
N GLN A 133 -14.92 -8.91 -3.91
CA GLN A 133 -15.17 -9.95 -2.90
C GLN A 133 -14.34 -11.22 -3.19
N ALA A 134 -14.34 -11.71 -4.43
CA ALA A 134 -13.59 -12.90 -4.82
C ALA A 134 -12.07 -12.69 -4.74
N VAL A 135 -11.59 -11.47 -5.08
CA VAL A 135 -10.18 -11.09 -4.92
C VAL A 135 -9.79 -11.13 -3.44
N LEU A 136 -10.59 -10.52 -2.56
CA LEU A 136 -10.36 -10.53 -1.10
C LEU A 136 -10.33 -11.96 -0.55
N GLN A 137 -11.32 -12.78 -0.91
CA GLN A 137 -11.43 -14.16 -0.46
C GLN A 137 -10.22 -15.00 -0.91
N HIS A 138 -9.78 -14.86 -2.16
CA HIS A 138 -8.59 -15.56 -2.66
C HIS A 138 -7.35 -15.24 -1.82
N HIS A 139 -7.07 -13.96 -1.60
CA HIS A 139 -5.87 -13.53 -0.88
C HIS A 139 -5.93 -13.91 0.61
N GLN A 140 -7.10 -13.78 1.25
CA GLN A 140 -7.29 -14.21 2.64
C GLN A 140 -7.09 -15.72 2.80
N ASN A 141 -7.64 -16.53 1.89
CA ASN A 141 -7.46 -17.98 1.90
C ASN A 141 -5.99 -18.37 1.71
N TYR A 142 -5.30 -17.74 0.76
CA TYR A 142 -3.89 -18.00 0.52
C TYR A 142 -3.04 -17.63 1.75
N ILE A 143 -3.29 -16.48 2.39
CA ILE A 143 -2.61 -16.07 3.64
C ILE A 143 -2.87 -17.09 4.75
N ASN A 144 -4.12 -17.50 4.96
CA ASN A 144 -4.49 -18.47 5.99
C ASN A 144 -3.81 -19.82 5.75
N ASN A 145 -3.82 -20.30 4.51
CA ASN A 145 -3.16 -21.55 4.12
C ASN A 145 -1.65 -21.46 4.39
N HIS A 146 -0.99 -20.38 3.98
CA HIS A 146 0.44 -20.21 4.21
C HIS A 146 0.81 -20.19 5.71
N ILE A 147 0.00 -19.56 6.56
CA ILE A 147 0.22 -19.53 8.02
C ILE A 147 -0.01 -20.92 8.64
N ASN A 148 -1.01 -21.66 8.17
CA ASN A 148 -1.41 -22.95 8.73
C ASN A 148 -0.57 -24.13 8.23
N SER A 149 0.00 -24.05 7.03
CA SER A 149 0.80 -25.12 6.41
C SER A 149 2.18 -25.34 7.08
N GLY A 150 2.48 -24.68 8.20
CA GLY A 150 3.85 -24.51 8.65
C GLY A 150 4.64 -25.78 8.94
N GLY A 151 5.73 -25.97 8.19
CA GLY A 151 6.82 -26.90 8.52
C GLY A 151 7.93 -26.21 9.31
N PRO A 152 8.60 -26.89 10.26
CA PRO A 152 9.70 -26.34 11.04
C PRO A 152 10.99 -26.29 10.21
N GLY A 153 11.79 -25.23 10.38
CA GLY A 153 13.24 -25.19 10.15
C GLY A 153 13.77 -26.00 8.96
N GLY A 154 13.88 -25.36 7.81
CA GLY A 154 14.73 -25.81 6.73
C GLY A 154 15.18 -24.59 5.97
N ASP A 155 16.40 -24.13 6.24
CA ASP A 155 17.10 -23.09 5.47
C ASP A 155 17.44 -23.57 4.03
N ASP A 156 16.73 -24.57 3.48
CA ASP A 156 17.22 -25.40 2.37
C ASP A 156 16.17 -25.82 1.32
N GLU A 157 15.02 -25.16 1.23
CA GLU A 157 14.24 -25.20 -0.01
C GLU A 157 13.91 -23.79 -0.49
N GLN A 158 14.54 -23.43 -1.60
CA GLN A 158 14.19 -22.27 -2.40
C GLN A 158 12.72 -22.42 -2.81
N ASP A 159 11.83 -21.80 -2.03
CA ASP A 159 10.37 -21.86 -2.15
C ASP A 159 9.95 -21.16 -3.46
N THR A 160 10.19 -21.87 -4.57
CA THR A 160 10.14 -21.40 -5.97
C THR A 160 8.71 -21.10 -6.44
N HIS A 161 7.72 -21.32 -5.57
CA HIS A 161 6.30 -21.13 -5.87
C HIS A 161 5.57 -20.16 -4.93
N LEU A 162 6.26 -19.47 -4.00
CA LEU A 162 5.60 -18.46 -3.18
C LEU A 162 5.12 -17.28 -4.05
N ALA A 163 3.86 -16.91 -3.87
CA ALA A 163 3.31 -15.72 -4.49
C ALA A 163 4.12 -14.47 -4.08
N GLY A 164 4.66 -13.75 -5.07
CA GLY A 164 5.54 -12.60 -4.81
C GLY A 164 4.88 -11.44 -4.06
N TRP A 165 3.54 -11.42 -3.98
CA TRP A 165 2.77 -10.46 -3.21
C TRP A 165 2.66 -10.79 -1.73
N LEU A 166 2.99 -12.03 -1.32
CA LEU A 166 2.82 -12.48 0.05
C LEU A 166 3.71 -11.66 1.00
N PRO A 167 3.15 -11.15 2.12
CA PRO A 167 3.96 -10.46 3.11
C PRO A 167 5.07 -11.34 3.67
N ARG A 168 6.26 -10.76 3.89
CA ARG A 168 7.42 -11.49 4.41
C ARG A 168 7.27 -11.74 5.91
N GLY A 169 7.86 -12.80 6.43
CA GLY A 169 7.85 -13.12 7.85
C GLY A 169 6.47 -13.52 8.38
N LEU A 170 5.53 -13.92 7.52
CA LEU A 170 4.21 -14.34 7.97
C LEU A 170 4.26 -15.57 8.88
N HIS A 171 5.22 -16.46 8.66
CA HIS A 171 5.44 -17.70 9.39
C HIS A 171 6.06 -17.51 10.80
N GLU A 172 6.51 -16.29 11.14
CA GLU A 172 7.06 -15.97 12.47
C GLU A 172 6.02 -16.12 13.59
N SER A 173 4.72 -16.10 13.24
CA SER A 173 3.62 -16.32 14.17
C SER A 173 2.49 -17.08 13.47
N ARG A 174 1.82 -17.96 14.22
CA ARG A 174 0.59 -18.65 13.81
C ARG A 174 -0.68 -17.82 14.03
N ASP A 175 -0.54 -16.60 14.57
CA ASP A 175 -1.68 -15.72 14.77
C ASP A 175 -2.33 -15.36 13.43
N PRO A 176 -3.67 -15.39 13.36
CA PRO A 176 -4.39 -15.10 12.13
C PRO A 176 -4.13 -13.66 11.67
N VAL A 177 -4.04 -13.48 10.36
CA VAL A 177 -3.95 -12.17 9.72
C VAL A 177 -5.30 -11.81 9.15
N ARG A 178 -5.85 -10.65 9.54
CA ARG A 178 -7.06 -10.11 8.89
C ARG A 178 -6.69 -9.27 7.68
N LEU A 179 -7.18 -9.65 6.51
CA LEU A 179 -7.06 -8.86 5.29
C LEU A 179 -8.21 -7.86 5.21
N LYS A 180 -7.87 -6.58 5.02
CA LYS A 180 -8.82 -5.47 4.90
C LYS A 180 -8.76 -4.86 3.50
N LEU A 181 -9.92 -4.48 2.96
CA LEU A 181 -9.97 -3.68 1.74
C LEU A 181 -9.60 -2.23 2.08
N LEU A 182 -8.49 -1.76 1.52
CA LEU A 182 -8.03 -0.37 1.60
C LEU A 182 -8.53 0.41 0.38
N CYS A 183 -9.27 1.49 0.62
CA CYS A 183 -9.86 2.28 -0.46
C CYS A 183 -10.00 3.77 -0.11
N GLY A 184 -10.34 4.57 -1.11
CA GLY A 184 -10.76 5.96 -0.92
C GLY A 184 -12.25 6.07 -0.62
N GLY A 185 -12.70 7.26 -0.20
CA GLY A 185 -14.12 7.55 0.02
C GLY A 185 -14.99 7.38 -1.24
N ASP A 186 -14.42 7.56 -2.42
CA ASP A 186 -15.10 7.35 -3.71
C ASP A 186 -15.53 5.90 -3.94
N LEU A 187 -14.71 4.92 -3.51
CA LEU A 187 -15.09 3.51 -3.57
C LEU A 187 -16.20 3.20 -2.56
N LEU A 188 -16.11 3.73 -1.34
CA LEU A 188 -17.15 3.55 -0.33
C LEU A 188 -18.51 4.06 -0.85
N GLU A 189 -18.53 5.28 -1.36
CA GLU A 189 -19.75 5.90 -1.91
C GLU A 189 -20.28 5.14 -3.13
N SER A 190 -19.41 4.44 -3.88
CA SER A 190 -19.82 3.63 -5.03
C SER A 190 -20.71 2.43 -4.65
N PHE A 191 -20.75 2.01 -3.38
CA PHE A 191 -21.66 0.97 -2.91
C PHE A 191 -23.14 1.35 -3.07
N ALA A 192 -23.47 2.64 -3.14
CA ALA A 192 -24.84 3.10 -3.38
C ALA A 192 -25.22 3.20 -4.88
N VAL A 193 -24.29 2.93 -5.80
CA VAL A 193 -24.58 2.99 -7.24
C VAL A 193 -25.38 1.74 -7.64
N PRO A 194 -26.64 1.87 -8.10
CA PRO A 194 -27.48 0.71 -8.41
C PRO A 194 -26.86 -0.17 -9.49
N GLY A 195 -26.82 -1.48 -9.23
CA GLY A 195 -26.29 -2.48 -10.17
C GLY A 195 -24.76 -2.53 -10.27
N LEU A 196 -24.02 -1.67 -9.56
CA LEU A 196 -22.56 -1.71 -9.57
C LEU A 196 -21.99 -2.79 -8.64
N TRP A 197 -22.66 -3.02 -7.50
CA TRP A 197 -22.27 -3.99 -6.49
C TRP A 197 -23.46 -4.91 -6.18
N ALA A 198 -23.22 -6.21 -6.03
CA ALA A 198 -24.21 -7.10 -5.45
C ALA A 198 -24.26 -6.88 -3.94
N GLU A 199 -25.46 -6.78 -3.35
CA GLU A 199 -25.61 -6.55 -1.90
C GLU A 199 -24.93 -7.63 -1.07
N ALA A 200 -25.01 -8.90 -1.50
CA ALA A 200 -24.31 -10.01 -0.86
C ALA A 200 -22.77 -9.83 -0.86
N ASP A 201 -22.21 -9.25 -1.93
CA ASP A 201 -20.78 -8.96 -2.00
C ASP A 201 -20.42 -7.81 -1.07
N ILE A 202 -21.27 -6.77 -0.96
CA ILE A 202 -21.06 -5.68 0.00
C ILE A 202 -21.06 -6.23 1.43
N GLU A 203 -22.08 -7.00 1.79
CA GLU A 203 -22.23 -7.57 3.13
C GLU A 203 -21.05 -8.49 3.47
N ASP A 204 -20.65 -9.39 2.57
CA ASP A 204 -19.50 -10.28 2.79
C ASP A 204 -18.20 -9.49 2.99
N ILE A 205 -17.94 -8.48 2.16
CA ILE A 205 -16.76 -7.62 2.28
C ILE A 205 -16.73 -6.96 3.66
N VAL A 206 -17.82 -6.32 4.10
CA VAL A 206 -17.81 -5.59 5.38
C VAL A 206 -17.92 -6.51 6.60
N ALA A 207 -18.49 -7.70 6.48
CA ALA A 207 -18.60 -8.67 7.56
C ALA A 207 -17.29 -9.44 7.79
N ASN A 208 -16.72 -10.01 6.72
CA ASN A 208 -15.64 -11.00 6.83
C ASN A 208 -14.25 -10.39 6.67
N HIS A 209 -14.12 -9.30 5.91
CA HIS A 209 -12.86 -8.60 5.72
C HIS A 209 -12.85 -7.28 6.51
N GLY A 210 -13.73 -6.37 6.13
CA GLY A 210 -13.84 -5.00 6.61
C GLY A 210 -13.10 -4.00 5.72
N LEU A 211 -13.34 -2.72 5.98
CA LEU A 211 -12.85 -1.61 5.17
C LEU A 211 -11.89 -0.73 5.96
N VAL A 212 -10.87 -0.21 5.28
CA VAL A 212 -10.09 0.93 5.73
C VAL A 212 -10.23 2.01 4.66
N VAL A 213 -10.94 3.07 4.99
CA VAL A 213 -11.34 4.11 4.04
C VAL A 213 -10.54 5.38 4.32
N ILE A 214 -9.70 5.77 3.37
CA ILE A 214 -8.95 7.02 3.41
C ILE A 214 -9.83 8.13 2.82
N THR A 215 -10.23 9.07 3.65
CA THR A 215 -11.17 10.13 3.27
C THR A 215 -10.49 11.48 3.14
N ARG A 216 -11.10 12.35 2.35
CA ARG A 216 -10.59 13.73 2.17
C ARG A 216 -11.02 14.58 3.34
N ALA A 217 -10.18 15.53 3.76
CA ALA A 217 -10.59 16.55 4.71
C ALA A 217 -11.85 17.28 4.21
N GLY A 218 -12.88 17.34 5.06
CA GLY A 218 -14.18 17.95 4.73
C GLY A 218 -15.21 17.01 4.09
N SER A 219 -14.87 15.77 3.77
CA SER A 219 -15.87 14.74 3.40
C SER A 219 -16.57 14.17 4.65
N ASN A 220 -17.81 13.70 4.51
CA ASN A 220 -18.58 13.08 5.60
C ASN A 220 -18.98 11.63 5.25
N PRO A 221 -18.01 10.70 5.22
CA PRO A 221 -18.28 9.28 4.99
C PRO A 221 -19.15 8.64 6.08
N GLY A 222 -19.19 9.22 7.28
CA GLY A 222 -19.98 8.71 8.40
C GLY A 222 -21.48 8.78 8.12
N LYS A 223 -21.95 9.84 7.44
CA LYS A 223 -23.34 9.94 7.00
C LYS A 223 -23.69 8.81 6.02
N PHE A 224 -22.82 8.53 5.06
CA PHE A 224 -23.04 7.46 4.08
C PHE A 224 -23.16 6.08 4.74
N ILE A 225 -22.33 5.79 5.75
CA ILE A 225 -22.42 4.55 6.53
C ILE A 225 -23.76 4.49 7.27
N PHE A 226 -24.14 5.58 7.95
CA PHE A 226 -25.40 5.68 8.70
C PHE A 226 -26.64 5.46 7.82
N ASP A 227 -26.62 5.99 6.60
CA ASP A 227 -27.75 5.88 5.65
C ASP A 227 -27.87 4.45 5.05
N SER A 228 -26.94 3.53 5.33
CA SER A 228 -26.97 2.15 4.85
C SER A 228 -27.11 1.13 5.99
N ASP A 229 -28.13 0.28 5.92
CA ASP A 229 -28.39 -0.77 6.93
C ASP A 229 -27.22 -1.76 7.03
N ILE A 230 -26.68 -2.21 5.89
CA ILE A 230 -25.55 -3.16 5.84
C ILE A 230 -24.30 -2.52 6.45
N LEU A 231 -23.96 -1.29 6.05
CA LEU A 231 -22.75 -0.63 6.54
C LEU A 231 -22.86 -0.26 8.02
N THR A 232 -24.04 0.17 8.47
CA THR A 232 -24.30 0.46 9.89
C THR A 232 -24.20 -0.81 10.75
N LYS A 233 -24.73 -1.94 10.28
CA LYS A 233 -24.64 -3.25 10.97
C LYS A 233 -23.19 -3.66 11.21
N TYR A 234 -22.29 -3.40 10.26
CA TYR A 234 -20.87 -3.78 10.33
C TYR A 234 -19.91 -2.61 10.54
N GLN A 235 -20.40 -1.47 11.06
CA GLN A 235 -19.61 -0.23 11.17
C GLN A 235 -18.32 -0.39 11.98
N ASN A 236 -18.30 -1.28 12.99
CA ASN A 236 -17.10 -1.56 13.79
C ASN A 236 -15.98 -2.21 12.97
N ASN A 237 -16.30 -2.76 11.80
CA ASN A 237 -15.34 -3.35 10.86
C ASN A 237 -14.91 -2.38 9.75
N ILE A 238 -15.41 -1.14 9.79
CA ILE A 238 -15.12 -0.04 8.86
C ILE A 238 -14.32 1.03 9.60
N THR A 239 -13.05 1.21 9.22
CA THR A 239 -12.17 2.24 9.79
C THR A 239 -12.11 3.43 8.84
N LEU A 240 -12.55 4.60 9.30
CA LEU A 240 -12.45 5.85 8.57
C LEU A 240 -11.19 6.61 9.01
N ILE A 241 -10.33 6.99 8.06
CA ILE A 241 -9.09 7.73 8.35
C ILE A 241 -9.00 8.96 7.45
N THR A 242 -8.98 10.14 8.07
CA THR A 242 -8.88 11.40 7.33
C THR A 242 -7.46 11.62 6.83
N ASN A 243 -7.30 11.82 5.52
CA ASN A 243 -6.10 12.39 4.94
C ASN A 243 -6.14 13.91 5.07
N TRP A 244 -5.29 14.45 5.95
CA TRP A 244 -5.18 15.90 6.21
C TRP A 244 -4.37 16.66 5.15
N VAL A 245 -3.63 15.95 4.28
CA VAL A 245 -2.84 16.57 3.22
C VAL A 245 -3.59 16.42 1.89
N PRO A 246 -4.18 17.50 1.34
CA PRO A 246 -4.93 17.43 0.09
C PRO A 246 -3.98 17.19 -1.09
N ASN A 247 -3.73 15.92 -1.42
CA ASN A 247 -3.01 15.50 -2.61
C ASN A 247 -3.96 14.68 -3.50
N GLU A 248 -4.69 15.37 -4.38
CA GLU A 248 -5.76 14.78 -5.21
C GLU A 248 -5.32 14.43 -6.64
N VAL A 249 -4.10 13.92 -6.79
CA VAL A 249 -3.60 13.49 -8.11
C VAL A 249 -4.26 12.17 -8.50
N SER A 250 -5.36 12.27 -9.25
CA SER A 250 -6.06 11.12 -9.83
C SER A 250 -5.40 10.62 -11.11
N SER A 251 -5.48 9.32 -11.39
CA SER A 251 -4.99 8.75 -12.65
C SER A 251 -5.67 9.37 -13.88
N SER A 252 -6.94 9.75 -13.78
CA SER A 252 -7.66 10.43 -14.87
C SER A 252 -7.10 11.82 -15.18
N LEU A 253 -6.67 12.57 -14.15
CA LEU A 253 -5.97 13.83 -14.34
C LEU A 253 -4.62 13.61 -15.02
N ILE A 254 -3.85 12.60 -14.56
CA ILE A 254 -2.55 12.24 -15.16
C ILE A 254 -2.70 11.91 -16.66
N ARG A 255 -3.63 11.02 -17.03
CA ARG A 255 -3.86 10.68 -18.45
C ARG A 255 -4.23 11.91 -19.29
N ARG A 256 -5.02 12.84 -18.72
CA ARG A 256 -5.40 14.09 -19.38
C ARG A 256 -4.20 15.02 -19.60
N LEU A 257 -3.33 15.18 -18.60
CA LEU A 257 -2.12 16.00 -18.72
C LEU A 257 -1.16 15.42 -19.78
N LEU A 258 -0.91 14.10 -19.74
CA LEU A 258 -0.09 13.40 -20.72
C LEU A 258 -0.61 13.55 -22.14
N GLY A 259 -1.91 13.32 -22.36
CA GLY A 259 -2.54 13.49 -23.68
C GLY A 259 -2.53 14.93 -24.21
N ARG A 260 -2.31 15.93 -23.33
CA ARG A 260 -2.13 17.34 -23.68
C ARG A 260 -0.67 17.76 -23.81
N GLY A 261 0.28 16.83 -23.67
CA GLY A 261 1.72 17.14 -23.68
C GLY A 261 2.18 17.99 -22.49
N GLN A 262 1.41 17.99 -21.39
CA GLN A 262 1.77 18.70 -20.16
C GLN A 262 2.62 17.81 -19.27
N SER A 263 3.59 18.40 -18.57
CA SER A 263 4.45 17.67 -17.65
C SER A 263 3.64 17.09 -16.48
N VAL A 264 3.93 15.84 -16.15
CA VAL A 264 3.46 15.16 -14.93
C VAL A 264 4.62 14.82 -13.98
N LYS A 265 5.80 15.42 -14.20
CA LYS A 265 6.94 15.28 -13.30
C LYS A 265 6.53 15.69 -11.88
N TYR A 266 6.97 14.93 -10.88
CA TYR A 266 6.60 15.09 -9.46
C TYR A 266 5.14 14.76 -9.11
N LEU A 267 4.29 14.46 -10.10
CA LEU A 267 2.95 13.90 -9.87
C LEU A 267 2.95 12.37 -9.94
N LEU A 268 4.01 11.78 -10.49
CA LEU A 268 4.26 10.34 -10.58
C LEU A 268 5.66 10.01 -10.07
N ASP A 269 5.87 8.75 -9.72
CA ASP A 269 7.22 8.18 -9.56
C ASP A 269 7.99 8.27 -10.89
N ASP A 270 9.27 8.61 -10.81
CA ASP A 270 10.10 8.83 -12.00
C ASP A 270 10.20 7.58 -12.87
N LEU A 271 10.29 6.37 -12.28
CA LEU A 271 10.34 5.14 -13.09
C LEU A 271 9.01 4.85 -13.77
N VAL A 272 7.89 5.15 -13.13
CA VAL A 272 6.56 5.03 -13.76
C VAL A 272 6.44 6.01 -14.93
N LEU A 273 6.92 7.25 -14.76
CA LEU A 273 6.91 8.25 -15.82
C LEU A 273 7.79 7.81 -17.00
N GLU A 274 9.01 7.31 -16.75
CA GLU A 274 9.89 6.81 -17.81
C GLU A 274 9.28 5.60 -18.54
N TYR A 275 8.63 4.69 -17.80
CA TYR A 275 7.91 3.57 -18.41
C TYR A 275 6.79 4.05 -19.35
N ILE A 276 5.96 5.01 -18.91
CA ILE A 276 4.88 5.59 -19.72
C ILE A 276 5.42 6.19 -21.01
N LYS A 277 6.53 6.93 -20.95
CA LYS A 277 7.17 7.53 -22.13
C LYS A 277 7.69 6.46 -23.09
N HIS A 278 8.40 5.46 -22.57
CA HIS A 278 8.98 4.38 -23.35
C HIS A 278 7.91 3.56 -24.08
N GLN A 279 6.83 3.19 -23.37
CA GLN A 279 5.71 2.42 -23.92
C GLN A 279 4.68 3.29 -24.66
N ARG A 280 4.89 4.61 -24.75
CA ARG A 280 3.98 5.58 -25.41
C ARG A 280 2.53 5.49 -24.94
N LEU A 281 2.33 5.23 -23.64
CA LEU A 281 1.00 5.07 -23.07
C LEU A 281 0.26 6.41 -23.00
N PHE A 282 -1.08 6.33 -22.95
CA PHE A 282 -1.97 7.48 -22.70
C PHE A 282 -1.87 8.62 -23.73
N ASN A 283 -1.56 8.31 -24.99
CA ASN A 283 -1.36 9.28 -26.07
C ASN A 283 -0.30 10.34 -25.72
N PHE A 284 0.76 9.93 -25.01
CA PHE A 284 1.88 10.81 -24.72
C PHE A 284 2.47 11.35 -26.04
N LYS A 285 2.28 12.64 -26.29
CA LYS A 285 2.91 13.35 -27.40
C LYS A 285 4.29 13.79 -26.95
N SER A 286 5.35 13.13 -27.41
CA SER A 286 6.70 13.67 -27.24
C SER A 286 6.79 15.00 -27.98
N GLN A 287 7.23 16.06 -27.30
CA GLN A 287 7.45 17.36 -27.95
C GLN A 287 8.55 17.29 -29.03
N ASP A 288 9.31 16.18 -29.10
CA ASP A 288 10.39 15.93 -30.05
C ASP A 288 10.07 14.88 -31.14
N ALA A 289 8.80 14.50 -31.35
CA ALA A 289 8.47 13.65 -32.49
C ALA A 289 8.44 14.49 -33.78
N PRO A 290 9.22 14.15 -34.83
CA PRO A 290 9.07 14.79 -36.12
C PRO A 290 7.62 14.59 -36.61
N ALA A 291 7.03 15.64 -37.17
CA ALA A 291 5.74 15.54 -37.83
C ALA A 291 5.81 14.42 -38.89
N PRO A 292 4.75 13.60 -39.03
CA PRO A 292 4.69 12.68 -40.16
C PRO A 292 4.79 13.50 -41.46
N PRO A 293 5.52 13.02 -42.48
CA PRO A 293 5.62 13.74 -43.74
C PRO A 293 4.20 13.93 -44.29
N GLU A 294 3.87 15.17 -44.65
CA GLU A 294 2.66 15.48 -45.39
C GLU A 294 2.71 14.68 -46.69
N CYS A 295 1.77 13.75 -46.85
CA CYS A 295 1.52 13.16 -48.16
C CYS A 295 0.82 14.22 -49.00
N ASP A 296 1.61 14.93 -49.80
CA ASP A 296 1.09 15.67 -50.95
C ASP A 296 0.48 14.65 -51.93
N SER A 297 -0.84 14.65 -52.03
CA SER A 297 -1.59 14.08 -53.15
C SER A 297 -2.77 14.98 -53.49
#